data_AF-A0A645I1C6-F1
#
_entry.id   AF-A0A645I1C6-F1
#
_cell.length_a   1.000
_cell.length_b   1.000
_cell.length_c   1.000
_cell.angle_alpha   90.00
_cell.angle_beta   90.00
_cell.angle_gamma   90.00
#
_symmetry.space_group_name_H-M   'P 1'
#
loop_
_entity.id
_entity.type
_entity.pdbx_description
1 polymer ?
#
loop_
_entity_poly.entity_id
_entity_poly.type
_entity_poly.pdbx_seq_one_letter_code
_entity_poly.pdbx_strand_id
1 'polypeptide(L)'
;MPFARHRYEILTVDVTDRDPREAVEAALPKWTTYDLYRILFAGETDERGIDLTALETVLSGRFYALELRDGTRVRQDVWARAGEDSLRGEFLRRLRQRYDAGDENERERVSRAVRFGLAALDHRDIL
;
A
#
# COMPACT_ATOMS: atom_id res chain seq x y z
N MET A 1 0.45 -34.02 -21.98
CA MET A 1 0.58 -33.68 -20.54
C MET A 1 0.71 -32.17 -20.44
N PRO A 2 -0.22 -31.42 -19.82
CA PRO A 2 -0.01 -30.00 -19.59
C PRO A 2 0.99 -29.80 -18.43
N PHE A 3 1.96 -28.90 -18.61
CA PHE A 3 3.15 -28.73 -17.77
C PHE A 3 3.04 -27.65 -16.67
N ALA A 4 1.88 -27.04 -16.46
CA ALA A 4 1.68 -26.05 -15.40
C ALA A 4 0.61 -26.55 -14.42
N ARG A 5 1.04 -27.12 -13.29
CA ARG A 5 0.12 -27.51 -12.20
C ARG A 5 -0.44 -26.30 -11.45
N HIS A 6 0.21 -25.16 -11.53
CA HIS A 6 -0.14 -23.94 -10.80
C HIS A 6 -0.21 -22.76 -11.77
N ARG A 7 -1.29 -21.98 -11.73
CA ARG A 7 -1.45 -20.76 -12.54
C ARG A 7 -0.87 -19.57 -11.79
N TYR A 8 -0.18 -18.69 -12.50
CA TYR A 8 0.30 -17.42 -11.98
C TYR A 8 -0.67 -16.30 -12.37
N GLU A 9 -1.14 -15.53 -11.39
CA GLU A 9 -2.14 -14.46 -11.61
C GLU A 9 -1.73 -13.17 -10.89
N ILE A 10 -1.94 -12.04 -11.55
CA ILE A 10 -1.73 -10.70 -10.97
C ILE A 10 -3.11 -10.08 -10.79
N LEU A 11 -3.42 -9.70 -9.56
CA LEU A 11 -4.69 -9.07 -9.20
C LEU A 11 -4.43 -7.66 -8.69
N THR A 12 -5.02 -6.66 -9.33
CA THR A 12 -5.00 -5.28 -8.83
C THR A 12 -6.25 -5.03 -8.00
N VAL A 13 -6.07 -4.58 -6.75
CA VAL A 13 -7.16 -4.34 -5.79
C VAL A 13 -7.13 -2.88 -5.36
N ASP A 14 -8.23 -2.16 -5.59
CA ASP A 14 -8.43 -0.81 -5.07
C ASP A 14 -8.91 -0.87 -3.62
N VAL A 15 -8.17 -0.21 -2.72
CA VAL A 15 -8.46 -0.19 -1.28
C VAL A 15 -8.95 1.17 -0.77
N THR A 16 -9.24 2.11 -1.67
CA THR A 16 -9.71 3.44 -1.28
C THR A 16 -10.98 3.31 -0.43
N ASP A 17 -10.94 3.90 0.76
CA ASP A 17 -12.00 3.89 1.78
C ASP A 17 -12.49 2.49 2.18
N ARG A 18 -11.63 1.47 2.05
CA ARG A 18 -11.95 0.09 2.41
C ARG A 18 -10.84 -0.55 3.22
N ASP A 19 -11.22 -1.52 4.03
CA ASP A 19 -10.24 -2.41 4.64
C ASP A 19 -9.54 -3.25 3.54
N PRO A 20 -8.19 -3.33 3.51
CA PRO A 20 -7.47 -4.07 2.49
C PRO A 20 -7.82 -5.56 2.42
N ARG A 21 -8.13 -6.20 3.55
CA ARG A 21 -8.51 -7.61 3.59
C ARG A 21 -9.89 -7.80 2.97
N GLU A 22 -10.86 -6.98 3.35
CA GLU A 22 -12.21 -7.04 2.77
C GLU A 22 -12.18 -6.82 1.26
N ALA A 23 -11.40 -5.84 0.78
CA ALA A 23 -11.23 -5.57 -0.64
C ALA A 23 -10.64 -6.76 -1.41
N VAL A 24 -9.64 -7.43 -0.82
CA VAL A 24 -9.05 -8.65 -1.39
C VAL A 24 -10.05 -9.80 -1.39
N GLU A 25 -10.71 -10.08 -0.26
CA GLU A 25 -11.68 -11.18 -0.16
C GLU A 25 -12.85 -11.03 -1.14
N ALA A 26 -13.29 -9.80 -1.40
CA ALA A 26 -14.32 -9.49 -2.39
C ALA A 26 -13.85 -9.67 -3.85
N ALA A 27 -12.56 -9.45 -4.12
CA ALA A 27 -11.98 -9.57 -5.46
C ALA A 27 -11.52 -11.00 -5.78
N LEU A 28 -11.26 -11.83 -4.77
CA LEU A 28 -10.72 -13.17 -4.96
C LEU A 28 -11.77 -14.19 -5.45
N PRO A 29 -11.38 -15.11 -6.35
CA PRO A 29 -12.22 -16.23 -6.69
C PRO A 29 -12.35 -17.22 -5.51
N LYS A 30 -13.37 -18.09 -5.58
CA LYS A 30 -13.69 -19.06 -4.52
C LYS A 30 -12.59 -20.08 -4.25
N TRP A 31 -11.77 -20.42 -5.25
CA TRP A 31 -10.69 -21.40 -5.16
C TRP A 31 -9.38 -20.82 -5.69
N THR A 32 -8.40 -20.64 -4.81
CA THR A 32 -7.09 -20.06 -5.11
C THR A 32 -5.92 -20.91 -4.60
N THR A 33 -6.21 -22.03 -3.90
CA THR A 33 -5.24 -22.83 -3.15
C THR A 33 -4.12 -23.43 -4.00
N TYR A 34 -4.37 -23.64 -5.29
CA TYR A 34 -3.39 -24.21 -6.23
C TYR A 34 -2.67 -23.17 -7.06
N ASP A 35 -2.95 -21.89 -6.89
CA ASP A 35 -2.46 -20.83 -7.76
C ASP A 35 -1.48 -19.91 -7.02
N LEU A 36 -0.57 -19.31 -7.79
CA LEU A 36 0.37 -18.29 -7.34
C LEU A 36 -0.26 -16.93 -7.63
N TYR A 37 -0.38 -16.08 -6.62
CA TYR A 37 -0.95 -14.75 -6.77
C TYR A 37 0.04 -13.66 -6.44
N ARG A 38 0.06 -12.61 -7.25
CA ARG A 38 0.61 -11.32 -6.89
C ARG A 38 -0.52 -10.30 -6.80
N ILE A 39 -0.76 -9.79 -5.61
CA ILE A 39 -1.76 -8.75 -5.38
C ILE A 39 -1.08 -7.39 -5.35
N LEU A 40 -1.51 -6.50 -6.23
CA LEU A 40 -1.08 -5.11 -6.29
C LEU A 40 -2.18 -4.24 -5.70
N PHE A 41 -1.91 -3.61 -4.57
CA PHE A 41 -2.84 -2.67 -3.98
C PHE A 41 -2.72 -1.30 -4.66
N ALA A 42 -3.86 -0.74 -5.03
CA ALA A 42 -4.00 0.57 -5.67
C ALA A 42 -5.03 1.41 -4.91
N GLY A 43 -5.21 2.65 -5.34
CA GLY A 43 -6.07 3.61 -4.65
C GLY A 43 -5.29 4.41 -3.61
N GLU A 44 -5.97 4.86 -2.56
CA GLU A 44 -5.37 5.74 -1.55
C GLU A 44 -5.44 5.15 -0.13
N THR A 45 -4.41 5.41 0.66
CA THR A 45 -4.35 5.05 2.10
C THR A 45 -3.93 6.25 2.95
N ASP A 46 -4.11 6.13 4.26
CA ASP A 46 -3.52 7.05 5.22
C ASP A 46 -1.97 6.96 5.24
N GLU A 47 -1.38 7.62 6.24
CA GLU A 47 0.06 7.67 6.48
C GLU A 47 0.70 6.32 6.84
N ARG A 48 -0.09 5.35 7.32
CA ARG A 48 0.39 4.03 7.72
C ARG A 48 0.52 3.09 6.53
N GLY A 49 -0.25 3.32 5.47
CA GLY A 49 -0.28 2.42 4.32
C GLY A 49 -0.95 1.09 4.69
N ILE A 50 -0.61 0.03 3.94
CA ILE A 50 -1.11 -1.31 4.20
C ILE A 50 -0.08 -2.09 5.02
N ASP A 51 -0.50 -2.68 6.12
CA ASP A 51 0.30 -3.68 6.85
C ASP A 51 0.32 -5.00 6.05
N LEU A 52 1.27 -5.08 5.12
CA LEU A 52 1.41 -6.24 4.24
C LEU A 52 1.77 -7.51 5.03
N THR A 53 2.49 -7.40 6.14
CA THR A 53 2.89 -8.56 6.95
C THR A 53 1.71 -9.15 7.70
N ALA A 54 0.87 -8.30 8.32
CA ALA A 54 -0.37 -8.75 8.95
C ALA A 54 -1.32 -9.37 7.90
N LEU A 55 -1.43 -8.75 6.73
CA LEU A 55 -2.30 -9.23 5.66
C LEU A 55 -1.82 -10.55 5.05
N GLU A 56 -0.51 -10.70 4.81
CA GLU A 56 0.11 -11.94 4.36
C GLU A 56 -0.14 -13.07 5.36
N THR A 57 -0.01 -12.78 6.67
CA THR A 57 -0.27 -13.76 7.73
C THR A 57 -1.71 -14.28 7.68
N VAL A 58 -2.68 -13.38 7.52
CA VAL A 58 -4.11 -13.73 7.48
C VAL A 58 -4.51 -14.47 6.20
N LEU A 59 -3.89 -14.13 5.07
CA LEU A 59 -4.15 -14.76 3.77
C LEU A 59 -3.30 -16.02 3.53
N SER A 60 -2.33 -16.29 4.41
CA SER A 60 -1.47 -17.47 4.32
C SER A 60 -2.31 -18.76 4.29
N GLY A 61 -1.93 -19.69 3.43
CA GLY A 61 -2.66 -20.96 3.24
C GLY A 61 -3.86 -20.89 2.28
N ARG A 62 -4.28 -19.72 1.82
CA ARG A 62 -5.30 -19.59 0.77
C ARG A 62 -4.72 -19.73 -0.65
N PHE A 63 -3.40 -19.64 -0.78
CA PHE A 63 -2.66 -19.66 -2.04
C PHE A 63 -1.53 -20.68 -1.97
N TYR A 64 -1.06 -21.13 -3.13
CA TYR A 64 0.19 -21.89 -3.19
C TYR A 64 1.38 -20.98 -2.89
N ALA A 65 1.38 -19.76 -3.43
CA ALA A 65 2.29 -18.68 -3.06
C ALA A 65 1.58 -17.33 -3.22
N LEU A 66 1.89 -16.37 -2.34
CA LEU A 66 1.30 -15.03 -2.34
C LEU A 66 2.41 -13.99 -2.28
N GLU A 67 2.38 -13.02 -3.19
CA GLU A 67 3.18 -11.81 -3.14
C GLU A 67 2.24 -10.61 -3.00
N LEU A 68 2.47 -9.77 -1.99
CA LEU A 68 1.71 -8.55 -1.76
C LEU A 68 2.57 -7.33 -2.06
N ARG A 69 2.03 -6.35 -2.78
CA ARG A 69 2.70 -5.07 -3.02
C ARG A 69 1.78 -3.89 -2.77
N ASP A 70 2.25 -2.98 -1.91
CA ASP A 70 1.59 -1.70 -1.68
C ASP A 70 2.00 -0.70 -2.77
N GLY A 71 1.09 -0.48 -3.74
CA GLY A 71 1.17 0.56 -4.76
C GLY A 71 0.20 1.72 -4.50
N THR A 72 -0.33 1.83 -3.29
CA THR A 72 -1.30 2.87 -2.95
C THR A 72 -0.63 4.23 -2.80
N ARG A 73 -1.39 5.28 -3.08
CA ARG A 73 -0.97 6.68 -2.92
C ARG A 73 -1.36 7.19 -1.54
N VAL A 74 -0.65 8.23 -1.10
CA VAL A 74 -0.98 8.92 0.16
C VAL A 74 -2.26 9.76 -0.04
N ARG A 75 -3.27 9.54 0.80
CA ARG A 75 -4.57 10.26 0.79
C ARG A 75 -4.41 11.78 0.93
N GLN A 76 -5.39 12.52 0.39
CA GLN A 76 -5.40 13.98 0.40
C GLN A 76 -5.41 14.58 1.81
N ASP A 77 -6.05 13.94 2.79
CA ASP A 77 -6.11 14.40 4.17
C ASP A 77 -4.73 14.40 4.86
N VAL A 78 -3.87 13.43 4.53
CA VAL A 78 -2.47 13.43 4.95
C VAL A 78 -1.75 14.66 4.41
N TRP A 79 -1.95 14.99 3.13
CA TRP A 79 -1.34 16.16 2.50
C TRP A 79 -1.86 17.49 3.06
N ALA A 80 -3.10 17.55 3.54
CA ALA A 80 -3.67 18.76 4.14
C ALA A 80 -2.85 19.24 5.35
N ARG A 81 -2.18 18.32 6.06
CA ARG A 81 -1.29 18.61 7.18
C ARG A 81 0.01 19.33 6.78
N ALA A 82 0.32 19.44 5.48
CA ALA A 82 1.41 20.28 5.00
C ALA A 82 1.25 21.77 5.36
N GLY A 83 0.02 22.21 5.67
CA GLY A 83 -0.27 23.56 6.13
C GLY A 83 0.09 23.83 7.59
N GLU A 84 0.39 22.80 8.38
CA GLU A 84 0.75 22.94 9.80
C GLU A 84 2.10 23.67 9.97
N ASP A 85 2.19 24.49 11.01
CA ASP A 85 3.45 25.11 11.46
C ASP A 85 4.20 24.14 12.39
N SER A 86 4.68 23.05 11.81
CA SER A 86 5.33 21.95 12.52
C SER A 86 6.40 21.30 11.65
N LEU A 87 7.30 20.53 12.26
CA LEU A 87 8.28 19.72 11.52
C LEU A 87 7.59 18.75 10.54
N ARG A 88 6.44 18.20 10.94
CA ARG A 88 5.60 17.35 10.10
C ARG A 88 5.06 18.13 8.89
N GLY A 89 4.53 19.34 9.11
CA GLY A 89 4.02 20.22 8.06
C GLY A 89 5.10 20.61 7.05
N GLU A 90 6.29 21.02 7.53
CA GLU A 90 7.46 21.33 6.71
C GLU A 90 7.88 20.13 5.85
N PHE A 91 7.97 18.94 6.44
CA PHE A 91 8.32 17.69 5.76
C PHE A 91 7.32 17.36 4.64
N LEU A 92 6.02 17.38 4.95
CA LEU A 92 4.96 17.10 3.99
C LEU A 92 4.93 18.12 2.86
N ARG A 93 5.15 19.41 3.14
CA ARG A 93 5.17 20.48 2.13
C ARG A 93 6.27 20.26 1.09
N ARG A 94 7.47 19.89 1.53
CA ARG A 94 8.61 19.61 0.62
C ARG A 94 8.34 18.37 -0.24
N LEU A 95 7.80 17.30 0.34
CA LEU A 95 7.47 16.09 -0.40
C LEU A 95 6.29 16.30 -1.36
N ARG A 96 5.30 17.10 -0.97
CA ARG A 96 4.16 17.43 -1.83
C ARG A 96 4.60 18.10 -3.13
N GLN A 97 5.52 19.06 -3.06
CA GLN A 97 6.09 19.72 -4.24
C GLN A 97 6.73 18.72 -5.21
N ARG A 98 7.49 17.74 -4.70
CA ARG A 98 8.08 16.67 -5.51
C ARG A 98 7.01 15.73 -6.09
N TYR A 99 5.99 15.40 -5.30
CA TYR A 99 4.87 14.56 -5.75
C TYR A 99 4.12 15.19 -6.92
N ASP A 100 3.81 16.48 -6.82
CA ASP A 100 3.03 17.20 -7.83
C ASP A 100 3.83 17.38 -9.13
N ALA A 101 5.14 17.62 -9.04
CA ALA A 101 6.03 17.80 -10.19
C ALA A 101 6.56 16.48 -10.80
N GLY A 102 6.46 15.38 -10.06
CA GLY A 102 7.02 14.07 -10.45
C GLY A 102 6.14 13.26 -11.40
N ASP A 103 6.77 12.31 -12.08
CA ASP A 103 6.08 11.25 -12.81
C ASP A 103 5.53 10.16 -11.85
N GLU A 104 4.92 9.11 -12.39
CA GLU A 104 4.34 8.04 -11.57
C GLU A 104 5.40 7.35 -10.68
N ASN A 105 6.62 7.15 -11.18
CA ASN A 105 7.68 6.51 -10.41
C ASN A 105 8.13 7.39 -9.25
N GLU A 106 8.27 8.69 -9.50
CA GLU A 106 8.59 9.66 -8.46
C GLU A 106 7.46 9.78 -7.45
N ARG A 107 6.19 9.75 -7.87
CA ARG A 107 5.02 9.74 -6.98
C ARG A 107 4.98 8.52 -6.07
N GLU A 108 5.32 7.34 -6.57
CA GLU A 108 5.46 6.12 -5.76
C GLU A 108 6.62 6.22 -4.76
N ARG A 109 7.77 6.77 -5.18
CA ARG A 109 8.92 7.00 -4.29
C ARG A 109 8.58 8.00 -3.19
N VAL A 110 7.92 9.10 -3.55
CA VAL A 110 7.50 10.12 -2.60
C VAL A 110 6.45 9.57 -1.64
N SER A 111 5.49 8.77 -2.10
CA SER A 111 4.50 8.13 -1.23
C SER A 111 5.16 7.24 -0.17
N ARG A 112 6.15 6.43 -0.56
CA ARG A 112 6.95 5.64 0.39
C ARG A 112 7.75 6.52 1.35
N ALA A 113 8.37 7.59 0.85
CA ALA A 113 9.13 8.51 1.69
C ALA A 113 8.25 9.20 2.74
N VAL A 114 7.01 9.58 2.38
CA VAL A 114 6.03 10.13 3.33
C VAL A 114 5.73 9.12 4.43
N ARG A 115 5.36 7.88 4.08
CA ARG A 115 5.03 6.83 5.06
C ARG A 115 6.16 6.58 6.06
N PHE A 116 7.38 6.36 5.55
CA PHE A 116 8.54 6.12 6.41
C PHE A 116 8.91 7.35 7.24
N GLY A 117 8.86 8.54 6.65
CA GLY A 117 9.20 9.78 7.34
C GLY A 117 8.21 10.10 8.47
N LEU A 118 6.90 9.95 8.22
CA LEU A 118 5.87 10.17 9.23
C LEU A 118 5.98 9.13 10.36
N ALA A 119 6.14 7.85 10.05
CA ALA A 119 6.35 6.82 11.08
C ALA A 119 7.57 7.11 11.98
N ALA A 120 8.66 7.64 11.40
CA ALA A 120 9.85 8.03 12.15
C ALA A 120 9.70 9.34 12.94
N LEU A 121 8.78 10.23 12.55
CA LEU A 121 8.44 11.43 13.32
C LEU A 121 7.54 11.08 14.50
N ASP A 122 6.52 10.25 14.27
CA ASP A 122 5.58 9.80 15.31
C ASP A 122 6.28 9.02 16.43
N HIS A 123 7.29 8.21 16.08
CA HIS A 123 8.08 7.49 17.07
C HIS A 123 9.01 8.40 17.91
N ARG A 124 9.29 9.62 17.44
CA ARG A 124 10.10 10.61 18.17
C ARG A 124 9.30 11.55 19.08
N ASP A 125 7.97 11.53 18.99
CA ASP A 125 7.09 12.27 19.89
C ASP A 125 6.80 11.51 21.21
N ILE A 126 7.37 10.30 21.38
CA ILE A 126 7.35 9.53 22.62
C ILE A 126 8.75 9.56 23.25
N LEU A 127 9.07 10.66 23.95
CA LEU A 127 10.18 10.73 24.92
C LEU A 127 9.70 11.42 26.20
#